data_AF-A0A2E2UYM6-F1
#
_entry.id   AF-A0A2E2UYM6-F1
#
_cell.length_a   1.000
_cell.length_b   1.000
_cell.length_c   1.000
_cell.angle_alpha   90.00
_cell.angle_beta   90.00
_cell.angle_gamma   90.00
#
_symmetry.space_group_name_H-M   'P 1'
#
loop_
_entity.id
_entity.type
_entity.pdbx_description
1 polymer ?
#
loop_
_entity_poly.entity_id
_entity_poly.type
_entity_poly.pdbx_seq_one_letter_code
_entity_poly.pdbx_strand_id
1 'polypeptide(L)'
;MIKLRNLWLVIKDQGPPSRFWRNLRKGHMKGLRSKRSHFNHNGKTKVMYNTKASAIKAANAMRKKRGFYFSNYKCLYCDGYHIGKNSQNKKKLDENGQ
;
A
#
# COMPACT_ATOMS: atom_id res chain seq x y z
N MET A 1 -5.99 8.53 -15.02
CA MET A 1 -6.36 9.88 -14.53
C MET A 1 -6.72 9.77 -13.06
N ILE A 2 -6.27 10.71 -12.22
CA ILE A 2 -6.58 10.67 -10.77
C ILE A 2 -8.02 11.16 -10.58
N LYS A 3 -8.88 10.32 -10.02
CA LYS A 3 -10.25 10.69 -9.66
C LYS A 3 -10.26 11.35 -8.27
N LEU A 4 -11.01 12.43 -8.06
CA LEU A 4 -11.18 13.05 -6.73
C LEU A 4 -11.65 12.04 -5.68
N ARG A 5 -12.54 11.13 -6.07
CA ARG A 5 -12.99 10.00 -5.23
C ARG A 5 -11.81 9.17 -4.70
N ASN A 6 -10.83 8.85 -5.55
CA ASN A 6 -9.68 8.05 -5.14
C ASN A 6 -8.76 8.84 -4.20
N LEU A 7 -8.63 10.15 -4.39
CA LEU A 7 -7.89 11.00 -3.45
C LEU A 7 -8.54 10.98 -2.06
N TRP A 8 -9.87 11.15 -1.99
CA TRP A 8 -10.60 11.11 -0.72
C TRP A 8 -10.51 9.74 -0.03
N LEU A 9 -10.64 8.65 -0.81
CA LEU A 9 -10.49 7.30 -0.29
C LEU A 9 -9.07 7.02 0.23
N VAL A 10 -8.02 7.55 -0.41
CA VAL A 10 -6.64 7.44 0.07
C VAL A 10 -6.47 8.14 1.42
N ILE A 11 -7.08 9.31 1.60
CA ILE A 11 -7.06 10.04 2.88
C ILE A 11 -7.79 9.24 3.95
N LYS A 12 -8.99 8.72 3.64
CA LYS A 12 -9.77 7.88 4.56
C LYS A 12 -9.02 6.60 4.95
N ASP A 13 -8.24 6.02 4.04
CA ASP A 13 -7.48 4.79 4.28
C ASP A 13 -6.30 4.96 5.26
N GLN A 14 -5.78 6.20 5.41
CA GLN A 14 -4.67 6.53 6.31
C GLN A 14 -5.05 6.49 7.80
N GLY A 15 -6.34 6.36 8.12
CA GLY A 15 -6.85 6.28 9.48
C GLY A 15 -7.02 7.67 10.14
N PRO A 16 -7.04 7.75 11.49
CA PRO A 16 -7.39 8.97 12.18
C PRO A 16 -6.43 10.13 11.84
N PRO A 17 -6.89 11.40 11.91
CA PRO A 17 -6.11 12.56 11.47
C PRO A 17 -4.69 12.63 12.08
N SER A 18 -4.52 12.24 13.34
CA SER A 18 -3.21 12.19 14.01
C SER A 18 -2.23 11.21 13.35
N ARG A 19 -2.71 10.05 12.90
CA ARG A 19 -1.90 9.05 12.15
C ARG A 19 -1.58 9.58 10.75
N PHE A 20 -2.55 10.24 10.10
CA PHE A 20 -2.35 10.86 8.80
C PHE A 20 -1.26 11.94 8.85
N TRP A 21 -1.32 12.88 9.80
CA TRP A 21 -0.32 13.93 9.96
C TRP A 21 1.09 13.37 10.24
N ARG A 22 1.18 12.32 11.07
CA ARG A 22 2.44 11.62 11.31
C ARG A 22 3.00 10.97 10.03
N ASN A 23 2.16 10.31 9.24
CA ASN A 23 2.55 9.67 7.98
C ASN A 23 2.91 10.69 6.89
N LEU A 24 2.21 11.84 6.87
CA LEU A 24 2.50 12.97 6.00
C LEU A 24 3.88 13.55 6.31
N ARG A 25 4.17 13.82 7.59
CA ARG A 25 5.47 14.34 8.06
C ARG A 25 6.62 13.36 7.78
N LYS A 26 6.39 12.06 7.89
CA LYS A 26 7.38 11.01 7.55
C LYS A 26 7.58 10.81 6.04
N GLY A 27 6.88 11.55 5.18
CA GLY A 27 7.03 11.44 3.73
C GLY A 27 6.44 10.17 3.10
N HIS A 28 5.68 9.36 3.85
CA HIS A 28 5.07 8.12 3.36
C HIS A 28 4.05 8.37 2.23
N MET A 29 3.48 9.58 2.19
CA MET A 29 2.57 10.04 1.15
C MET A 29 3.23 10.20 -0.24
N LYS A 30 4.56 10.45 -0.29
CA LYS A 30 5.29 10.58 -1.57
C LYS A 30 5.23 9.29 -2.38
N GLY A 31 5.22 8.14 -1.70
CA GLY A 31 5.10 6.83 -2.34
C GLY A 31 3.73 6.61 -3.00
N LEU A 32 2.65 7.06 -2.35
CA LEU A 32 1.27 6.88 -2.85
C LEU A 32 0.97 7.76 -4.07
N ARG A 33 1.53 8.97 -4.09
CA ARG A 33 1.41 9.94 -5.19
C ARG A 33 2.34 9.65 -6.37
N SER A 34 3.23 8.66 -6.29
CA SER A 34 4.08 8.29 -7.41
C SER A 34 3.34 7.35 -8.35
N LYS A 35 3.56 7.44 -9.67
CA LYS A 35 3.09 6.43 -10.64
C LYS A 35 3.52 5.00 -10.26
N ARG A 36 4.62 4.85 -9.52
CA ARG A 36 5.09 3.56 -8.98
C ARG A 36 4.16 2.94 -7.93
N SER A 37 3.17 3.66 -7.41
CA SER A 37 2.11 3.07 -6.58
C SER A 37 1.14 2.22 -7.39
N HIS A 38 1.06 2.46 -8.70
CA HIS A 38 0.16 1.75 -9.61
C HIS A 38 0.91 0.86 -10.60
N PHE A 39 2.07 1.29 -11.09
CA PHE A 39 2.88 0.53 -12.04
C PHE A 39 4.08 -0.15 -11.34
N ASN A 40 4.44 -1.32 -11.85
CA ASN A 40 5.71 -1.97 -11.56
C ASN A 40 6.85 -1.28 -12.30
N HIS A 41 8.10 -1.65 -11.97
CA HIS A 41 9.27 -1.13 -12.65
C HIS A 41 9.23 -1.43 -14.17
N ASN A 42 8.67 -2.57 -14.54
CA ASN A 42 8.55 -3.04 -15.92
C ASN A 42 7.36 -2.41 -16.67
N GLY A 43 6.78 -1.30 -16.17
CA GLY A 43 5.64 -0.62 -16.78
C GLY A 43 4.28 -1.34 -16.65
N LYS A 44 4.26 -2.63 -16.31
CA LYS A 44 3.02 -3.39 -16.06
C LYS A 44 2.27 -2.88 -14.83
N THR A 45 0.95 -2.89 -14.87
CA THR A 45 0.11 -2.53 -13.71
C THR A 45 0.34 -3.51 -12.56
N LYS A 46 0.25 -3.00 -11.33
CA LYS A 46 0.26 -3.83 -10.12
C LYS A 46 -1.07 -4.56 -10.00
N VAL A 47 -1.02 -5.75 -9.40
CA VAL A 47 -2.22 -6.53 -9.08
C VAL A 47 -3.18 -5.67 -8.28
N MET A 48 -4.37 -5.47 -8.82
CA MET A 48 -5.43 -4.68 -8.22
C MET A 48 -6.37 -5.59 -7.43
N TYR A 49 -6.68 -5.18 -6.21
CA TYR A 49 -7.67 -5.82 -5.36
C TYR A 49 -8.88 -4.90 -5.22
N ASN A 50 -10.09 -5.41 -5.47
CA ASN A 50 -11.31 -4.58 -5.47
C ASN A 50 -11.65 -4.04 -4.07
N THR A 51 -11.27 -4.76 -3.00
CA THR A 51 -11.60 -4.38 -1.63
C THR A 51 -10.36 -4.39 -0.73
N LYS A 52 -10.41 -3.62 0.36
CA LYS A 52 -9.34 -3.62 1.37
C LYS A 52 -9.17 -5.00 1.99
N ALA A 53 -10.27 -5.72 2.22
CA ALA A 53 -10.26 -7.06 2.79
C ALA A 53 -9.50 -8.06 1.90
N SER A 54 -9.71 -8.04 0.59
CA SER A 54 -8.96 -8.92 -0.32
C SER A 54 -7.49 -8.53 -0.41
N ALA A 55 -7.16 -7.23 -0.36
CA ALA A 55 -5.78 -6.77 -0.28
C ALA A 55 -5.07 -7.23 1.02
N ILE A 56 -5.77 -7.20 2.16
CA ILE A 56 -5.25 -7.71 3.44
C ILE A 56 -4.99 -9.22 3.37
N LYS A 57 -5.94 -10.00 2.85
CA LYS A 57 -5.77 -11.45 2.66
C LYS A 57 -4.56 -11.75 1.77
N ALA A 58 -4.42 -11.04 0.66
CA ALA A 58 -3.30 -11.20 -0.25
C ALA A 58 -1.96 -10.78 0.37
N ALA A 59 -1.92 -9.68 1.13
CA ALA A 59 -0.73 -9.26 1.87
C ALA A 59 -0.28 -10.33 2.88
N ASN A 60 -1.22 -10.92 3.61
CA ASN A 60 -0.92 -11.98 4.57
C ASN A 60 -0.41 -13.25 3.89
N ALA A 61 -1.01 -13.66 2.76
CA ALA A 61 -0.54 -14.79 1.97
C ALA A 61 0.89 -14.55 1.42
N MET A 62 1.15 -13.34 0.92
CA MET A 62 2.47 -12.94 0.43
C MET A 62 3.51 -12.86 1.54
N ARG A 63 3.10 -12.43 2.74
CA ARG A 63 3.94 -12.47 3.94
C ARG A 63 4.37 -13.90 4.26
N LYS A 64 3.43 -14.85 4.33
CA LYS A 64 3.73 -16.27 4.56
C LYS A 64 4.65 -16.85 3.48
N LYS A 65 4.39 -16.53 2.21
CA LYS A 65 5.16 -17.05 1.07
C LYS A 65 6.59 -16.51 0.99
N ARG A 66 6.81 -15.25 1.36
CA ARG A 66 8.09 -14.57 1.10
C ARG A 66 8.85 -14.14 2.36
N GLY A 67 8.24 -14.26 3.54
CA GLY A 67 8.84 -13.84 4.80
C GLY A 67 9.01 -12.33 4.94
N PHE A 68 8.29 -11.50 4.18
CA PHE A 68 8.36 -10.03 4.29
C PHE A 68 6.99 -9.45 4.63
N TYR A 69 6.96 -8.36 5.38
CA TYR A 69 5.71 -7.63 5.57
C TYR A 69 5.29 -6.87 4.31
N PHE A 70 4.04 -7.09 3.87
CA PHE A 70 3.43 -6.36 2.76
C PHE A 70 2.34 -5.43 3.30
N SER A 71 2.48 -4.13 3.07
CA SER A 71 1.44 -3.15 3.38
C SER A 71 0.38 -3.16 2.29
N ASN A 72 -0.90 -3.12 2.66
CA ASN A 72 -1.98 -2.77 1.74
C ASN A 72 -2.16 -1.25 1.73
N TYR A 73 -2.55 -0.68 0.59
CA TYR A 73 -2.86 0.73 0.46
C TYR A 73 -3.88 0.97 -0.66
N LYS A 74 -4.75 1.95 -0.46
CA LYS A 74 -5.61 2.47 -1.52
C LYS A 74 -4.77 3.11 -2.63
N CYS A 75 -5.05 2.77 -3.89
CA CYS A 75 -4.37 3.38 -5.03
C CYS A 75 -5.01 4.72 -5.40
N LEU A 76 -4.18 5.70 -5.77
CA LEU A 76 -4.65 6.99 -6.28
C LEU A 76 -5.06 6.92 -7.77
N TYR A 77 -4.47 5.98 -8.52
CA TYR A 77 -4.60 5.87 -9.97
C TYR A 77 -5.61 4.82 -10.43
N CYS A 78 -6.12 3.97 -9.53
CA CYS A 78 -7.17 3.02 -9.84
C CYS A 78 -8.20 2.91 -8.71
N ASP A 79 -9.33 2.28 -9.02
CA ASP A 79 -10.46 2.16 -8.10
C ASP A 79 -10.28 1.03 -7.07
N GLY A 80 -9.15 0.31 -7.10
CA GLY A 80 -8.80 -0.73 -6.15
C GLY A 80 -7.68 -0.39 -5.15
N TYR A 81 -7.18 -1.44 -4.52
CA TYR A 81 -6.09 -1.48 -3.55
C TYR A 81 -4.89 -2.24 -4.14
N HIS A 82 -3.70 -1.95 -3.63
CA HIS A 82 -2.48 -2.69 -3.96
C HIS A 82 -1.76 -3.13 -2.69
N ILE A 83 -0.86 -4.10 -2.85
CA ILE A 83 0.06 -4.52 -1.81
C ILE A 83 1.50 -4.16 -2.21
N GLY A 84 2.35 -3.84 -1.24
CA GLY A 84 3.73 -3.48 -1.53
C GLY A 84 4.63 -3.48 -0.30
N LYS A 85 5.93 -3.54 -0.55
CA LYS A 85 6.96 -3.34 0.46
C LYS A 85 7.33 -1.86 0.49
N ASN A 86 7.44 -1.28 1.68
CA ASN A 86 8.08 0.03 1.86
C ASN A 86 9.56 -0.20 2.27
N SER A 87 10.34 0.88 2.37
CA SER A 87 11.74 0.80 2.81
C SER A 87 11.91 0.26 4.22
N GLN A 88 10.92 0.45 5.10
CA GLN A 88 10.91 0.00 6.49
C GLN A 88 10.66 -1.51 6.62
N ASN A 89 9.89 -2.10 5.71
CA ASN A 89 9.45 -3.49 5.72
C ASN A 89 10.29 -4.38 4.79
N LYS A 90 11.53 -3.95 4.50
CA LYS A 90 12.48 -4.71 3.68
C LYS A 90 13.18 -5.85 4.43
N LYS A 91 13.10 -5.88 5.76
CA LYS A 91 13.69 -6.96 6.56
C LYS A 91 12.82 -8.22 6.45
N LYS A 92 13.47 -9.38 6.32
CA LYS A 92 12.76 -10.65 6.50
C LYS A 92 12.29 -10.70 7.94
N LEU A 93 11.02 -11.07 8.13
CA LEU A 93 10.53 -11.49 9.42
C LEU A 93 11.30 -12.76 9.78
N ASP A 94 11.87 -12.77 10.98
CA ASP A 94 12.35 -13.98 11.63
C ASP A 94 11.21 -14.98 11.84
N GLU A 95 11.54 -16.22 12.20
CA GLU A 95 10.56 -17.31 12.38
C GLU A 95 9.50 -16.98 13.46
N ASN A 96 9.77 -15.97 14.28
CA ASN A 96 8.90 -15.46 15.35
C ASN A 96 8.09 -14.21 14.96
N GLY A 97 8.25 -13.67 13.75
CA GLY A 97 7.39 -12.62 13.22
C GLY A 97 7.58 -11.22 13.81
N GLN A 98 8.77 -10.85 14.26
CA GLN A 98 9.11 -9.51 14.77
C GLN A 98 9.94 -8.67 13.78
#